data_AF-A0A8K0Y689-F1
#
_entry.id   AF-A0A8K0Y689-F1
#
_cell.length_a   1.000
_cell.length_b   1.000
_cell.length_c   1.000
_cell.angle_alpha   90.00
_cell.angle_beta   90.00
_cell.angle_gamma   90.00
#
_symmetry.space_group_name_H-M   'P 1'
#
loop_
_entity.id
_entity.type
_entity.pdbx_description
1 polymer ?
#
loop_
_entity_poly.entity_id
_entity_poly.type
_entity_poly.pdbx_seq_one_letter_code
_entity_poly.pdbx_strand_id
1 'polypeptide(L)'
;MELSEDFGDQKRGGILQSASKRVRMIFSVMASPNRIDILRILNSKGPLTYSELKSLAGFKSKKESGKFAYHLRKLLRQSLVALNKSERRYTITNLGKLVLSLARQIEERSIIESGKMYVRTSHESIEEFNSHKIIQSLVREGSLPLELAQKITEEVENRIYKFQTSYLTSSLIREMVNSVLLEQGHEDYRHKLARFGIPGYDIHEMLTNVDGIHNGVEGMLFKTGQTVFGEYLVLNTLPKMLPILIFQVIFILQTLACGQFFLIPYL
;
A
#
# COMPACT_ATOMS: atom_id res chain seq x y z
N MET A 1 28.13 17.99 -59.92
CA MET A 1 27.68 18.88 -58.83
C MET A 1 26.23 18.51 -58.56
N GLU A 2 26.08 17.34 -57.93
CA GLU A 2 25.64 17.16 -56.55
C GLU A 2 24.12 17.38 -56.39
N LEU A 3 23.41 16.25 -56.48
CA LEU A 3 22.09 16.02 -55.94
C LEU A 3 22.25 15.73 -54.45
N SER A 4 21.74 16.61 -53.58
CA SER A 4 21.61 16.33 -52.15
C SER A 4 20.13 16.13 -51.78
N GLU A 5 19.86 14.90 -51.36
CA GLU A 5 18.60 14.29 -50.95
C GLU A 5 17.95 14.94 -49.71
N ASP A 6 16.70 15.41 -49.87
CA ASP A 6 15.79 15.77 -48.77
C ASP A 6 14.87 14.57 -48.42
N PHE A 7 15.44 13.55 -47.77
CA PHE A 7 14.71 12.34 -47.33
C PHE A 7 14.51 12.28 -45.79
N GLY A 8 14.85 13.35 -45.06
CA GLY A 8 14.92 13.37 -43.60
C GLY A 8 13.58 13.61 -42.88
N ASP A 9 12.69 14.41 -43.45
CA ASP A 9 11.56 14.97 -42.70
C ASP A 9 10.28 14.10 -42.74
N GLN A 10 10.03 13.38 -43.84
CA GLN A 10 8.89 12.45 -43.96
C GLN A 10 9.01 11.22 -43.02
N LYS A 11 10.23 10.73 -42.76
CA LYS A 11 10.47 9.59 -41.88
C LYS A 11 10.19 9.91 -40.40
N ARG A 12 10.51 11.13 -39.94
CA ARG A 12 10.25 11.58 -38.55
C ARG A 12 8.75 11.74 -38.27
N GLY A 13 8.00 12.31 -39.22
CA GLY A 13 6.55 12.44 -39.11
C GLY A 13 5.81 11.09 -39.01
N GLY A 14 6.23 10.10 -39.80
CA GLY A 14 5.63 8.75 -39.77
C GLY A 14 5.87 7.99 -38.46
N ILE A 15 7.06 8.13 -37.86
CA ILE A 15 7.40 7.50 -36.57
C ILE A 15 6.54 8.09 -35.45
N LEU A 16 6.42 9.42 -35.37
CA LEU A 16 5.61 10.10 -34.34
C LEU A 16 4.11 9.79 -34.46
N GLN A 17 3.58 9.71 -35.68
CA GLN A 17 2.19 9.30 -35.91
C GLN A 17 1.94 7.83 -35.51
N SER A 18 2.86 6.93 -35.83
CA SER A 18 2.75 5.52 -35.43
C SER A 18 2.84 5.32 -33.91
N ALA A 19 3.67 6.11 -33.22
CA ALA A 19 3.76 6.14 -31.77
C ALA A 19 2.45 6.66 -31.14
N SER A 20 1.88 7.76 -31.64
CA SER A 20 0.57 8.28 -31.21
C SER A 20 -0.55 7.25 -31.39
N LYS A 21 -0.54 6.50 -32.50
CA LYS A 21 -1.49 5.41 -32.76
C LYS A 21 -1.31 4.26 -31.76
N ARG A 22 -0.07 3.89 -31.45
CA ARG A 22 0.24 2.85 -30.44
C ARG A 22 -0.24 3.25 -29.05
N VAL A 23 0.00 4.49 -28.65
CA VAL A 23 -0.49 5.04 -27.37
C VAL A 23 -2.01 5.00 -27.29
N ARG A 24 -2.73 5.42 -28.34
CA ARG A 24 -4.20 5.31 -28.41
C ARG A 24 -4.69 3.87 -28.25
N MET A 25 -4.02 2.90 -28.87
CA MET A 25 -4.37 1.49 -28.71
C MET A 25 -4.18 0.99 -27.28
N ILE A 26 -3.12 1.42 -26.58
CA ILE A 26 -2.90 1.10 -25.17
C ILE A 26 -4.04 1.65 -24.30
N PHE A 27 -4.38 2.93 -24.45
CA PHE A 27 -5.50 3.53 -23.72
C PHE A 27 -6.84 2.83 -23.99
N SER A 28 -7.10 2.41 -25.23
CA SER A 28 -8.30 1.65 -25.58
C SER A 28 -8.38 0.30 -24.85
N VAL A 29 -7.23 -0.30 -24.52
CA VAL A 29 -7.16 -1.53 -23.74
C VAL A 29 -7.46 -1.27 -22.27
N MET A 30 -6.97 -0.15 -21.71
CA MET A 30 -7.23 0.22 -20.32
C MET A 30 -8.70 0.54 -20.02
N ALA A 31 -9.46 1.01 -21.02
CA ALA A 31 -10.86 1.39 -20.85
C ALA A 31 -11.81 0.25 -20.42
N SER A 32 -11.35 -1.00 -20.30
CA SER A 32 -12.18 -2.12 -19.84
C SER A 32 -11.77 -2.54 -18.43
N PRO A 33 -12.72 -2.57 -17.46
CA PRO A 33 -12.43 -2.94 -16.07
C PRO A 33 -11.85 -4.35 -15.98
N ASN A 34 -12.44 -5.34 -16.67
CA ASN A 34 -11.92 -6.72 -16.72
C ASN A 34 -10.44 -6.82 -17.12
N ARG A 35 -9.94 -5.92 -17.99
CA ARG A 35 -8.54 -5.96 -18.44
C ARG A 35 -7.61 -5.33 -17.41
N ILE A 36 -8.07 -4.27 -16.73
CA ILE A 36 -7.38 -3.69 -15.58
C ILE A 36 -7.30 -4.71 -14.44
N ASP A 37 -8.39 -5.43 -14.15
CA ASP A 37 -8.42 -6.46 -13.11
C ASP A 37 -7.45 -7.60 -13.39
N ILE A 38 -7.39 -8.07 -14.65
CA ILE A 38 -6.39 -9.07 -15.06
C ILE A 38 -4.95 -8.57 -14.84
N LEU A 39 -4.66 -7.32 -15.20
CA LEU A 39 -3.34 -6.72 -14.96
C LEU A 39 -3.04 -6.61 -13.44
N ARG A 40 -4.04 -6.21 -12.64
CA ARG A 40 -3.91 -6.09 -11.17
C ARG A 40 -3.63 -7.44 -10.52
N ILE A 41 -4.32 -8.50 -10.94
CA ILE A 41 -4.12 -9.86 -10.44
C ILE A 41 -2.71 -10.37 -10.79
N LEU A 42 -2.26 -10.18 -12.03
CA LEU A 42 -0.90 -10.59 -12.43
C LEU A 42 0.19 -9.79 -11.71
N ASN A 43 -0.07 -8.51 -11.40
CA ASN A 43 0.87 -7.69 -10.65
C ASN A 43 0.96 -8.10 -9.17
N SER A 44 -0.15 -8.52 -8.54
CA SER A 44 -0.19 -8.88 -7.13
C SER A 44 0.16 -10.35 -6.85
N LYS A 45 -0.25 -11.27 -7.72
CA LYS A 45 -0.05 -12.73 -7.55
C LYS A 45 1.15 -13.28 -8.32
N GLY A 46 1.72 -12.51 -9.23
CA GLY A 46 2.83 -12.96 -10.06
C GLY A 46 2.39 -13.89 -11.22
N PRO A 47 3.27 -14.79 -11.69
CA PRO A 47 3.02 -15.62 -12.87
C PRO A 47 1.89 -16.64 -12.69
N LEU A 48 0.83 -16.56 -13.51
CA LEU A 48 -0.37 -17.41 -13.39
C LEU A 48 -0.69 -18.18 -14.66
N THR A 49 -1.22 -19.40 -14.52
CA THR A 49 -1.75 -20.19 -15.64
C THR A 49 -3.09 -19.62 -16.13
N TYR A 50 -3.54 -20.08 -17.30
CA TYR A 50 -4.82 -19.64 -17.88
C TYR A 50 -6.01 -19.89 -16.92
N SER A 51 -6.09 -21.07 -16.31
CA SER A 51 -7.20 -21.46 -15.44
C SER A 51 -7.22 -20.68 -14.12
N GLU A 52 -6.05 -20.48 -13.50
CA GLU A 52 -5.90 -19.69 -12.27
C GLU A 52 -6.33 -18.24 -12.53
N LEU A 53 -5.79 -17.63 -13.59
CA LEU A 53 -6.08 -16.24 -13.93
C LEU A 53 -7.55 -16.03 -14.30
N LYS A 54 -8.15 -16.98 -15.04
CA LYS A 54 -9.57 -16.95 -15.38
C LYS A 54 -10.46 -16.98 -14.13
N SER A 55 -10.16 -17.88 -13.20
CA SER A 55 -10.92 -18.05 -11.96
C SER A 55 -10.81 -16.81 -11.06
N LEU A 56 -9.59 -16.29 -10.87
CA LEU A 56 -9.33 -15.10 -10.05
C LEU A 56 -9.96 -13.83 -10.65
N ALA A 57 -10.02 -13.72 -11.97
CA ALA A 57 -10.67 -12.61 -12.66
C ALA A 57 -12.22 -12.71 -12.66
N GLY A 58 -12.81 -13.68 -11.94
CA GLY A 58 -14.25 -13.80 -11.75
C GLY A 58 -14.99 -14.56 -12.86
N PHE A 59 -14.30 -15.07 -13.87
CA PHE A 59 -14.91 -15.85 -14.95
C PHE A 59 -15.04 -17.32 -14.54
N LYS A 60 -16.07 -17.66 -13.77
CA LYS A 60 -16.20 -19.01 -13.19
C LYS A 60 -16.78 -20.04 -14.17
N SER A 61 -17.66 -19.62 -15.08
CA SER A 61 -18.39 -20.55 -15.94
C SER A 61 -17.61 -20.98 -17.20
N LYS A 62 -18.00 -22.11 -17.81
CA LYS A 62 -17.44 -22.56 -19.09
C LYS A 62 -17.84 -21.63 -20.25
N LYS A 63 -19.07 -21.10 -20.22
CA LYS A 63 -19.61 -20.16 -21.22
C LYS A 63 -18.83 -18.86 -21.31
N GLU A 64 -18.25 -18.42 -20.20
CA GLU A 64 -17.45 -17.19 -20.11
C GLU A 64 -15.99 -17.33 -20.56
N SER A 65 -15.53 -18.55 -20.85
CA SER A 65 -14.14 -18.80 -21.26
C SER A 65 -13.75 -18.02 -22.51
N GLY A 66 -14.66 -17.89 -23.48
CA GLY A 66 -14.42 -17.12 -24.70
C GLY A 66 -14.25 -15.63 -24.44
N LYS A 67 -15.05 -15.07 -23.51
CA LYS A 67 -14.96 -13.67 -23.11
C LYS A 67 -13.64 -13.37 -22.40
N PHE A 68 -13.21 -14.24 -21.48
CA PHE A 68 -11.91 -14.11 -20.83
C PHE A 68 -10.76 -14.20 -21.85
N ALA A 69 -10.78 -15.20 -22.74
CA ALA A 69 -9.77 -15.35 -23.79
C ALA A 69 -9.66 -14.10 -24.69
N TYR A 70 -10.78 -13.45 -24.99
CA TYR A 70 -10.81 -12.20 -25.74
C TYR A 70 -10.06 -11.08 -25.01
N HIS A 71 -10.33 -10.88 -23.71
CA HIS A 71 -9.65 -9.87 -22.91
C HIS A 71 -8.14 -10.14 -22.82
N LEU A 72 -7.75 -11.37 -22.53
CA LEU A 72 -6.34 -11.77 -22.42
C LEU A 72 -5.60 -11.61 -23.75
N ARG A 73 -6.23 -11.97 -24.88
CA ARG A 73 -5.65 -11.81 -26.22
C ARG A 73 -5.39 -10.35 -26.55
N LYS A 74 -6.27 -9.41 -26.14
CA LYS A 74 -6.04 -7.98 -26.35
C LYS A 74 -4.86 -7.46 -25.53
N LEU A 75 -4.69 -7.94 -24.30
CA LEU A 75 -3.55 -7.58 -23.44
C LEU A 75 -2.21 -8.08 -24.00
N LEU A 76 -2.16 -9.33 -24.48
CA LEU A 76 -0.98 -9.90 -25.15
C LEU A 76 -0.62 -9.10 -26.42
N ARG A 77 -1.63 -8.74 -27.22
CA ARG A 77 -1.42 -8.04 -28.49
C ARG A 77 -0.79 -6.65 -28.32
N GLN A 78 -1.08 -5.97 -27.20
CA GLN A 78 -0.47 -4.69 -26.86
C GLN A 78 0.80 -4.83 -26.01
N SER A 79 1.30 -6.05 -25.83
CA SER A 79 2.49 -6.34 -25.02
C SER A 79 2.37 -5.86 -23.57
N LEU A 80 1.15 -5.81 -23.01
CA LEU A 80 0.95 -5.47 -21.59
C LEU A 80 1.11 -6.72 -20.71
N VAL A 81 0.77 -7.88 -21.26
CA VAL A 81 0.97 -9.21 -20.68
C VAL A 81 1.87 -10.00 -21.62
N ALA A 82 2.70 -10.88 -21.05
CA ALA A 82 3.50 -11.86 -21.79
C ALA A 82 3.10 -13.28 -21.36
N LEU A 83 3.32 -14.25 -22.24
CA LEU A 83 3.19 -15.68 -21.94
C LEU A 83 4.58 -16.30 -21.96
N ASN A 84 5.00 -16.84 -20.82
CA ASN A 84 6.14 -17.75 -20.79
C ASN A 84 5.72 -19.10 -21.38
N LYS A 85 6.27 -19.47 -22.54
CA LYS A 85 5.88 -20.69 -23.26
C LYS A 85 6.35 -21.97 -22.55
N SER A 86 7.48 -21.94 -21.85
CA SER A 86 8.00 -23.12 -21.13
C SER A 86 7.13 -23.44 -19.92
N GLU A 87 6.81 -22.42 -19.12
CA GLU A 87 6.03 -22.57 -17.89
C GLU A 87 4.52 -22.52 -18.10
N ARG A 88 4.07 -22.10 -19.30
CA ARG A 88 2.65 -21.86 -19.63
C ARG A 88 1.99 -20.86 -18.66
N ARG A 89 2.77 -19.92 -18.14
CA ARG A 89 2.36 -18.87 -17.20
C ARG A 89 2.37 -17.50 -17.85
N TYR A 90 1.33 -16.73 -17.59
CA TYR A 90 1.20 -15.34 -17.99
C TYR A 90 1.83 -14.43 -16.94
N THR A 91 2.52 -13.39 -17.39
CA THR A 91 3.18 -12.40 -16.54
C THR A 91 2.85 -10.98 -17.01
N ILE A 92 2.80 -10.04 -16.09
CA ILE A 92 2.70 -8.62 -16.44
C ILE A 92 4.07 -8.12 -16.93
N THR A 93 4.07 -7.32 -18.00
CA THR A 93 5.29 -6.70 -18.54
C THR A 93 5.60 -5.38 -17.83
N ASN A 94 6.80 -4.82 -18.05
CA ASN A 94 7.15 -3.50 -17.55
C ASN A 94 6.21 -2.40 -18.09
N LEU A 95 5.81 -2.50 -19.36
CA LEU A 95 4.83 -1.59 -19.95
C LEU A 95 3.46 -1.76 -19.29
N GLY A 96 3.03 -3.00 -19.01
CA GLY A 96 1.81 -3.29 -18.25
C GLY A 96 1.82 -2.68 -16.86
N LYS A 97 2.95 -2.75 -16.15
CA LYS A 97 3.15 -2.14 -14.83
C LYS A 97 3.04 -0.61 -14.88
N LEU A 98 3.70 0.02 -15.86
CA LEU A 98 3.63 1.47 -16.08
C LEU A 98 2.19 1.90 -16.42
N VAL A 99 1.52 1.15 -17.29
CA VAL A 99 0.13 1.42 -17.65
C VAL A 99 -0.79 1.32 -16.44
N LEU A 100 -0.61 0.30 -15.59
CA LEU A 100 -1.39 0.13 -14.38
C LEU A 100 -1.12 1.25 -13.36
N SER A 101 0.14 1.69 -13.21
CA SER A 101 0.49 2.79 -12.31
C SER A 101 -0.09 4.12 -12.78
N LEU A 102 -0.05 4.40 -14.09
CA LEU A 102 -0.67 5.58 -14.69
C LEU A 102 -2.20 5.53 -14.58
N ALA A 103 -2.82 4.37 -14.78
CA ALA A 103 -4.26 4.20 -14.56
C ALA A 103 -4.65 4.62 -13.15
N ARG A 104 -3.90 4.10 -12.17
CA ARG A 104 -4.10 4.41 -10.75
C ARG A 104 -3.91 5.91 -10.48
N GLN A 105 -2.86 6.52 -11.02
CA GLN A 105 -2.63 7.96 -10.85
C GLN A 105 -3.75 8.81 -11.46
N ILE A 106 -4.25 8.44 -12.64
CA ILE A 106 -5.37 9.17 -13.29
C ILE A 106 -6.65 9.00 -12.47
N GLU A 107 -6.95 7.78 -12.02
CA GLU A 107 -8.08 7.52 -11.12
C GLU A 107 -7.95 8.36 -9.84
N GLU A 108 -6.80 8.33 -9.18
CA GLU A 108 -6.50 9.14 -8.00
C GLU A 108 -6.66 10.64 -8.25
N ARG A 109 -6.14 11.19 -9.36
CA ARG A 109 -6.29 12.62 -9.69
C ARG A 109 -7.73 13.00 -10.01
N SER A 110 -8.45 12.18 -10.76
CA SER A 110 -9.86 12.41 -11.10
C SER A 110 -10.76 12.43 -9.86
N ILE A 111 -10.39 11.64 -8.86
CA ILE A 111 -11.05 11.58 -7.56
C ILE A 111 -10.87 12.90 -6.80
N ILE A 112 -9.63 13.40 -6.74
CA ILE A 112 -9.28 14.67 -6.07
C ILE A 112 -10.08 15.85 -6.65
N GLU A 113 -10.25 15.89 -7.97
CA GLU A 113 -10.97 16.96 -8.68
C GLU A 113 -12.49 16.94 -8.48
N SER A 114 -13.07 15.82 -8.00
CA SER A 114 -14.51 15.66 -7.78
C SER A 114 -15.07 16.38 -6.54
N GLY A 115 -14.19 16.92 -5.67
CA GLY A 115 -14.57 17.58 -4.41
C GLY A 115 -15.01 16.62 -3.29
N LYS A 116 -15.02 15.30 -3.54
CA LYS A 116 -15.31 14.27 -2.54
C LYS A 116 -14.02 13.72 -1.92
N MET A 117 -14.08 13.34 -0.64
CA MET A 117 -12.97 12.71 0.06
C MET A 117 -12.99 11.19 -0.11
N TYR A 118 -11.82 10.62 -0.39
CA TYR A 118 -11.64 9.18 -0.52
C TYR A 118 -10.48 8.69 0.34
N VAL A 119 -10.60 7.43 0.77
CA VAL A 119 -9.66 6.74 1.64
C VAL A 119 -9.09 5.53 0.93
N ARG A 120 -7.76 5.43 0.89
CA ARG A 120 -7.08 4.18 0.58
C ARG A 120 -7.14 3.26 1.79
N THR A 121 -7.84 2.13 1.63
CA THR A 121 -7.90 1.13 2.69
C THR A 121 -6.60 0.32 2.76
N SER A 122 -6.43 -0.43 3.85
CA SER A 122 -5.34 -1.38 4.02
C SER A 122 -5.35 -2.51 2.98
N HIS A 123 -6.46 -2.73 2.28
CA HIS A 123 -6.61 -3.74 1.22
C HIS A 123 -6.32 -3.19 -0.18
N GLU A 124 -5.72 -2.00 -0.28
CA GLU A 124 -5.42 -1.31 -1.53
C GLU A 124 -6.65 -0.93 -2.37
N SER A 125 -7.86 -0.97 -1.78
CA SER A 125 -9.06 -0.40 -2.38
C SER A 125 -9.15 1.10 -2.09
N ILE A 126 -9.81 1.84 -2.99
CA ILE A 126 -10.16 3.24 -2.79
C ILE A 126 -11.67 3.30 -2.54
N GLU A 127 -12.07 3.90 -1.43
CA GLU A 127 -13.46 3.99 -0.99
C GLU A 127 -13.80 5.43 -0.61
N GLU A 128 -15.06 5.83 -0.74
CA GLU A 128 -15.54 7.15 -0.29
C GLU A 128 -15.39 7.27 1.24
N PHE A 129 -14.92 8.41 1.72
CA PHE A 129 -14.73 8.66 3.14
C PHE A 129 -16.08 8.55 3.86
N ASN A 130 -16.11 7.76 4.93
CA ASN A 130 -17.27 7.60 5.78
C ASN A 130 -16.84 7.58 7.25
N SER A 131 -17.19 8.64 7.98
CA SER A 131 -16.87 8.80 9.40
C SER A 131 -17.51 7.72 10.28
N HIS A 132 -18.61 7.09 9.88
CA HIS A 132 -19.21 5.98 10.62
C HIS A 132 -18.28 4.77 10.75
N LYS A 133 -17.37 4.56 9.79
CA LYS A 133 -16.36 3.50 9.89
C LYS A 133 -15.35 3.77 11.02
N ILE A 134 -15.06 5.04 11.30
CA ILE A 134 -14.21 5.45 12.41
C ILE A 134 -14.91 5.12 13.72
N ILE A 135 -16.19 5.51 13.88
CA ILE A 135 -17.00 5.18 15.06
C ILE A 135 -17.02 3.67 15.31
N GLN A 136 -17.28 2.87 14.26
CA GLN A 136 -17.31 1.42 14.37
C GLN A 136 -15.96 0.83 14.81
N SER A 137 -14.85 1.36 14.29
CA SER A 137 -13.49 0.93 14.69
C SER A 137 -13.20 1.31 16.14
N LEU A 138 -13.53 2.54 16.57
CA LEU A 138 -13.37 3.00 17.95
C LEU A 138 -14.15 2.13 18.96
N VAL A 139 -15.41 1.83 18.67
CA VAL A 139 -16.24 1.00 19.55
C VAL A 139 -15.74 -0.45 19.57
N ARG A 140 -15.40 -1.02 18.40
CA ARG A 140 -15.02 -2.43 18.28
C ARG A 140 -13.63 -2.72 18.81
N GLU A 141 -12.64 -1.91 18.44
CA GLU A 141 -11.23 -2.15 18.74
C GLU A 141 -10.82 -1.43 20.04
N GLY A 142 -11.25 -0.18 20.21
CA GLY A 142 -10.92 0.61 21.41
C GLY A 142 -11.82 0.33 22.61
N SER A 143 -12.98 -0.31 22.40
CA SER A 143 -14.02 -0.46 23.43
C SER A 143 -14.49 0.89 24.01
N LEU A 144 -14.56 1.93 23.16
CA LEU A 144 -15.08 3.23 23.58
C LEU A 144 -16.62 3.17 23.74
N PRO A 145 -17.18 3.90 24.72
CA PRO A 145 -18.60 4.23 24.72
C PRO A 145 -18.98 4.94 23.43
N LEU A 146 -20.17 4.65 22.91
CA LEU A 146 -20.64 5.20 21.62
C LEU A 146 -20.61 6.72 21.58
N GLU A 147 -21.04 7.37 22.67
CA GLU A 147 -21.07 8.83 22.80
C GLU A 147 -19.66 9.44 22.68
N LEU A 148 -18.67 8.84 23.35
CA LEU A 148 -17.28 9.28 23.26
C LEU A 148 -16.71 9.04 21.86
N ALA A 149 -17.01 7.87 21.27
CA ALA A 149 -16.57 7.56 19.92
C ALA A 149 -17.10 8.54 18.88
N GLN A 150 -18.35 9.00 19.01
CA GLN A 150 -18.95 10.03 18.16
C GLN A 150 -18.21 11.37 18.32
N LYS A 151 -18.00 11.82 19.56
CA LYS A 151 -17.28 13.08 19.84
C LYS A 151 -15.86 13.10 19.28
N ILE A 152 -15.11 12.00 19.47
CA ILE A 152 -13.75 11.86 18.91
C ILE A 152 -13.80 11.87 17.38
N THR A 153 -14.77 11.18 16.79
CA THR A 153 -14.91 11.12 15.33
C THR A 153 -15.21 12.48 14.72
N GLU A 154 -16.08 13.27 15.36
CA GLU A 154 -16.44 14.62 14.90
C GLU A 154 -15.21 15.55 14.87
N GLU A 155 -14.38 15.52 15.92
CA GLU A 155 -13.13 16.29 15.96
C GLU A 155 -12.14 15.84 14.87
N VAL A 156 -11.99 14.53 14.67
CA VAL A 156 -11.14 13.98 13.60
C VAL A 156 -11.65 14.40 12.22
N GLU A 157 -12.97 14.34 11.99
CA GLU A 157 -13.61 14.76 10.75
C GLU A 157 -13.37 16.26 10.47
N ASN A 158 -13.54 17.11 11.48
CA ASN A 158 -13.22 18.54 11.38
C ASN A 158 -11.75 18.81 11.01
N ARG A 159 -10.81 18.03 11.55
CA ARG A 159 -9.39 18.14 11.20
C ARG A 159 -9.14 17.70 9.77
N ILE A 160 -9.73 16.57 9.36
CA ILE A 160 -9.61 16.05 8.00
C ILE A 160 -10.05 17.10 6.98
N TYR A 161 -11.19 17.78 7.21
CA TYR A 161 -11.66 18.85 6.33
C TYR A 161 -10.72 20.07 6.30
N LYS A 162 -10.09 20.43 7.42
CA LYS A 162 -9.13 21.55 7.49
C LYS A 162 -7.83 21.26 6.75
N PHE A 163 -7.36 20.01 6.75
CA PHE A 163 -6.09 19.63 6.14
C PHE A 163 -6.11 19.74 4.60
N GLN A 164 -7.29 19.85 3.96
CA GLN A 164 -7.46 19.94 2.50
C GLN A 164 -6.72 18.84 1.72
N THR A 165 -6.40 17.72 2.37
CA THR A 165 -5.74 16.60 1.72
C THR A 165 -6.77 15.86 0.90
N SER A 166 -6.51 15.76 -0.39
CA SER A 166 -7.44 15.16 -1.34
C SER A 166 -7.38 13.62 -1.36
N TYR A 167 -6.44 13.03 -0.61
CA TYR A 167 -6.27 11.58 -0.50
C TYR A 167 -5.85 11.20 0.92
N LEU A 168 -6.68 10.40 1.58
CA LEU A 168 -6.42 9.89 2.92
C LEU A 168 -6.02 8.41 2.85
N THR A 169 -5.19 7.96 3.79
CA THR A 169 -4.96 6.54 4.02
C THR A 169 -5.61 6.11 5.33
N SER A 170 -5.99 4.84 5.44
CA SER A 170 -6.49 4.30 6.71
C SER A 170 -5.48 4.47 7.85
N SER A 171 -4.18 4.39 7.55
CA SER A 171 -3.09 4.66 8.51
C SER A 171 -3.12 6.11 9.01
N LEU A 172 -3.26 7.08 8.11
CA LEU A 172 -3.30 8.50 8.48
C LEU A 172 -4.53 8.82 9.34
N ILE A 173 -5.69 8.28 8.99
CA ILE A 173 -6.91 8.44 9.81
C ILE A 173 -6.68 7.86 11.22
N ARG A 174 -6.05 6.68 11.31
CA ARG A 174 -5.71 6.04 12.59
C ARG A 174 -4.77 6.90 13.44
N GLU A 175 -3.76 7.51 12.81
CA GLU A 175 -2.83 8.42 13.48
C GLU A 175 -3.55 9.68 14.01
N MET A 176 -4.44 10.28 13.20
CA MET A 176 -5.24 11.43 13.64
C MET A 176 -6.14 11.09 14.82
N VAL A 177 -6.81 9.94 14.77
CA VAL A 177 -7.62 9.43 15.89
C VAL A 177 -6.77 9.28 17.15
N ASN A 178 -5.59 8.64 17.05
CA ASN A 178 -4.70 8.45 18.19
C ASN A 178 -4.17 9.79 18.74
N SER A 179 -3.93 10.79 17.89
CA SER A 179 -3.57 12.15 18.31
C SER A 179 -4.68 12.80 19.13
N VAL A 180 -5.92 12.77 18.63
CA VAL A 180 -7.08 13.36 19.32
C VAL A 180 -7.34 12.66 20.66
N LEU A 181 -7.22 11.33 20.71
CA LEU A 181 -7.34 10.58 21.97
C LEU A 181 -6.26 11.00 22.98
N LEU A 182 -5.01 11.16 22.54
CA LEU A 182 -3.92 11.58 23.42
C LEU A 182 -4.15 13.00 23.95
N GLU A 183 -4.54 13.94 23.09
CA GLU A 183 -4.82 15.33 23.44
C GLU A 183 -5.97 15.46 24.46
N GLN A 184 -6.95 14.56 24.41
CA GLN A 184 -8.07 14.51 25.34
C GLN A 184 -7.79 13.68 26.60
N GLY A 185 -6.56 13.18 26.79
CA GLY A 185 -6.16 12.39 27.96
C GLY A 185 -6.69 10.96 27.96
N HIS A 186 -7.15 10.46 26.82
CA HIS A 186 -7.73 9.12 26.63
C HIS A 186 -6.63 8.08 26.29
N GLU A 187 -5.57 8.04 27.09
CA GLU A 187 -4.40 7.18 26.86
C GLU A 187 -4.73 5.69 26.83
N ASP A 188 -5.65 5.24 27.70
CA ASP A 188 -6.05 3.84 27.76
C ASP A 188 -6.72 3.35 26.47
N TYR A 189 -7.48 4.22 25.82
CA TYR A 189 -8.09 3.94 24.52
C TYR A 189 -7.05 4.00 23.39
N ARG A 190 -6.11 4.96 23.47
CA ARG A 190 -4.99 5.08 22.53
C ARG A 190 -4.08 3.84 22.55
N HIS A 191 -3.83 3.24 23.71
CA HIS A 191 -3.05 1.99 23.80
C HIS A 191 -3.70 0.82 23.05
N LYS A 192 -5.02 0.65 23.19
CA LYS A 192 -5.78 -0.39 22.47
C LYS A 192 -5.79 -0.19 20.95
N LEU A 193 -5.73 1.06 20.50
CA LEU A 193 -5.77 1.43 19.09
C LEU A 193 -4.37 1.63 18.48
N ALA A 194 -3.32 1.49 19.29
CA ALA A 194 -1.93 1.67 18.88
C ALA A 194 -1.58 0.71 17.75
N ARG A 195 -0.75 1.20 16.83
CA ARG A 195 -0.20 0.40 15.75
C ARG A 195 1.21 -0.02 16.14
N PHE A 196 1.46 -1.33 16.12
CA PHE A 196 2.75 -1.93 16.41
C PHE A 196 3.48 -2.19 15.10
N GLY A 197 4.76 -1.89 15.05
CA GLY A 197 5.50 -1.90 13.79
C GLY A 197 6.94 -1.52 13.96
N ILE A 198 7.64 -1.43 12.84
CA ILE A 198 9.03 -0.99 12.79
C ILE A 198 9.08 0.28 11.94
N PRO A 199 9.84 1.31 12.34
CA PRO A 199 10.09 2.47 11.51
C PRO A 199 10.56 2.08 10.10
N GLY A 200 10.11 2.81 9.08
CA GLY A 200 10.45 2.50 7.69
C GLY A 200 11.96 2.55 7.41
N TYR A 201 12.69 3.41 8.15
CA TYR A 201 14.15 3.50 8.08
C TYR A 201 14.82 2.20 8.54
N ASP A 202 14.45 1.68 9.70
CA ASP A 202 15.00 0.43 10.24
C ASP A 202 14.68 -0.76 9.33
N ILE A 203 13.48 -0.79 8.73
CA ILE A 203 13.13 -1.79 7.71
C ILE A 203 14.08 -1.68 6.52
N HIS A 204 14.35 -0.46 6.05
CA HIS A 204 15.28 -0.24 4.94
C HIS A 204 16.69 -0.71 5.29
N GLU A 205 17.19 -0.39 6.48
CA GLU A 205 18.50 -0.82 6.97
C GLU A 205 18.60 -2.35 7.05
N MET A 206 17.56 -3.01 7.58
CA MET A 206 17.49 -4.47 7.64
C MET A 206 17.57 -5.11 6.25
N LEU A 207 16.94 -4.48 5.25
CA LEU A 207 16.94 -4.95 3.86
C LEU A 207 18.26 -4.68 3.13
N THR A 208 19.01 -3.64 3.49
CA THR A 208 20.30 -3.31 2.86
C THR A 208 21.48 -4.05 3.50
N ASN A 209 21.41 -4.34 4.80
CA ASN A 209 22.48 -4.97 5.58
C ASN A 209 22.24 -6.46 5.85
N VAL A 210 21.80 -7.22 4.84
CA VAL A 210 21.43 -8.65 5.01
C VAL A 210 22.62 -9.52 5.42
N ASP A 211 23.84 -9.17 5.01
CA ASP A 211 25.06 -9.91 5.34
C ASP A 211 25.44 -9.86 6.84
N GLY A 212 24.94 -8.86 7.58
CA GLY A 212 25.15 -8.73 9.03
C GLY A 212 24.08 -9.41 9.89
N ILE A 213 23.01 -9.93 9.28
CA ILE A 213 21.92 -10.62 9.99
C ILE A 213 22.18 -12.12 9.89
N HIS A 214 22.56 -12.74 11.01
CA HIS A 214 22.61 -14.21 11.10
C HIS A 214 21.28 -14.80 10.59
N ASN A 215 21.36 -15.74 9.63
CA ASN A 215 20.23 -16.41 8.97
C ASN A 215 19.42 -15.60 7.94
N GLY A 216 19.91 -14.47 7.43
CA GLY A 216 19.34 -13.78 6.26
C GLY A 216 17.85 -13.40 6.44
N VAL A 217 16.99 -13.83 5.51
CA VAL A 217 15.54 -13.52 5.52
C VAL A 217 14.84 -14.07 6.77
N GLU A 218 15.25 -15.24 7.25
CA GLU A 218 14.67 -15.85 8.45
C GLU A 218 15.00 -15.03 9.71
N GLY A 219 16.25 -14.54 9.81
CA GLY A 219 16.67 -13.63 10.87
C GLY A 219 15.91 -12.30 10.85
N MET A 220 15.65 -11.74 9.66
CA MET A 220 14.82 -10.53 9.50
C MET A 220 13.38 -10.75 9.99
N LEU A 221 12.74 -11.85 9.59
CA LEU A 221 11.39 -12.18 10.01
C LEU A 221 11.30 -12.40 11.52
N PHE A 222 12.29 -13.10 12.08
CA PHE A 222 12.37 -13.35 13.51
C PHE A 222 12.53 -12.06 14.31
N LYS A 223 13.49 -11.20 13.93
CA LYS A 223 13.70 -9.89 14.58
C LYS A 223 12.47 -9.00 14.46
N THR A 224 11.84 -8.99 13.29
CA THR A 224 10.60 -8.21 13.06
C THR A 224 9.47 -8.68 13.98
N GLY A 225 9.27 -10.00 14.05
CA GLY A 225 8.29 -10.60 14.95
C GLY A 225 8.57 -10.25 16.41
N GLN A 226 9.82 -10.39 16.86
CA GLN A 226 10.21 -10.04 18.22
C GLN A 226 9.90 -8.59 18.58
N THR A 227 10.22 -7.62 17.70
CA THR A 227 9.93 -6.21 17.96
C THR A 227 8.43 -5.96 18.03
N VAL A 228 7.67 -6.39 17.03
CA VAL A 228 6.23 -6.12 16.95
C VAL A 228 5.45 -6.77 18.10
N PHE A 229 5.72 -8.05 18.40
CA PHE A 229 5.07 -8.73 19.52
C PHE A 229 5.57 -8.21 20.87
N GLY A 230 6.84 -7.83 20.97
CA GLY A 230 7.42 -7.19 22.16
C GLY A 230 6.70 -5.89 22.50
N GLU A 231 6.54 -4.99 21.53
CA GLU A 231 5.79 -3.74 21.71
C GLU A 231 4.33 -3.99 22.12
N TYR A 232 3.67 -4.95 21.47
CA TYR A 232 2.30 -5.32 21.81
C TYR A 232 2.18 -5.77 23.28
N LEU A 233 3.08 -6.64 23.74
CA LEU A 233 3.09 -7.13 25.12
C LEU A 233 3.39 -5.99 26.11
N VAL A 234 4.37 -5.14 25.81
CA VAL A 234 4.73 -4.00 26.68
C VAL A 234 3.55 -3.05 26.88
N LEU A 235 2.80 -2.76 25.82
CA LEU A 235 1.70 -1.80 25.88
C LEU A 235 0.36 -2.41 26.35
N ASN A 236 0.11 -3.70 26.15
CA ASN A 236 -1.20 -4.32 26.44
C ASN A 236 -1.22 -5.28 27.62
N THR A 237 -0.10 -5.92 27.98
CA THR A 237 -0.09 -6.97 29.02
C THR A 237 0.66 -6.56 30.27
N LEU A 238 1.70 -5.73 30.15
CA LEU A 238 2.45 -5.26 31.32
C LEU A 238 1.68 -4.15 32.07
N PRO A 239 1.54 -4.24 33.40
CA PRO A 239 0.96 -3.16 34.21
C PRO A 239 1.71 -1.85 33.95
N LYS A 240 1.01 -0.71 33.91
CA LYS A 240 1.58 0.63 33.60
C LYS A 240 2.87 0.98 34.36
N MET A 241 3.12 0.36 35.51
CA MET A 241 4.29 0.58 36.37
C MET A 241 5.48 -0.35 36.08
N LEU A 242 5.28 -1.49 35.41
CA LEU A 242 6.36 -2.46 35.16
C LEU A 242 7.34 -2.05 34.05
N PRO A 243 6.94 -1.41 32.93
CA PRO A 243 7.89 -0.98 31.91
C PRO A 243 8.90 0.02 32.44
N ILE A 244 8.49 0.96 33.29
CA ILE A 244 9.38 1.93 33.94
C ILE A 244 10.34 1.22 34.89
N LEU A 245 9.84 0.28 35.70
CA LEU A 245 10.67 -0.45 36.64
C LEU A 245 11.65 -1.39 35.91
N ILE A 246 11.22 -2.06 34.85
CA ILE A 246 12.08 -2.92 34.03
C ILE A 246 13.08 -2.09 33.25
N PHE A 247 12.70 -0.96 32.65
CA PHE A 247 13.65 -0.05 32.02
C PHE A 247 14.63 0.52 33.03
N GLN A 248 14.19 0.94 34.21
CA GLN A 248 15.09 1.39 35.28
C GLN A 248 16.01 0.26 35.74
N VAL A 249 15.52 -0.96 35.94
CA VAL A 249 16.34 -2.09 36.40
C VAL A 249 17.32 -2.52 35.31
N ILE A 250 16.92 -2.60 34.04
CA ILE A 250 17.80 -2.90 32.91
C ILE A 250 18.83 -1.78 32.71
N PHE A 251 18.40 -0.52 32.76
CA PHE A 251 19.28 0.64 32.66
C PHE A 251 20.27 0.68 33.83
N ILE A 252 19.83 0.42 35.07
CA ILE A 252 20.70 0.33 36.26
C ILE A 252 21.68 -0.83 36.11
N LEU A 253 21.24 -2.00 35.66
CA LEU A 253 22.11 -3.17 35.45
C LEU A 253 23.14 -2.93 34.32
N GLN A 254 22.75 -2.28 33.22
CA GLN A 254 23.67 -1.90 32.14
C GLN A 254 24.64 -0.79 32.55
N THR A 255 24.19 0.19 33.35
CA THR A 255 25.03 1.27 33.87
C THR A 255 26.05 0.73 34.88
N LEU A 256 25.64 -0.22 35.75
CA LEU A 256 26.52 -0.91 36.69
C LEU A 256 27.51 -1.86 36.00
N ALA A 257 27.13 -2.45 34.86
CA ALA A 257 27.99 -3.37 34.12
C ALA A 257 29.03 -2.69 33.21
N CYS A 258 28.74 -1.47 32.69
CA CYS A 258 29.60 -0.82 31.69
C CYS A 258 30.19 0.54 32.07
N GLY A 259 29.83 1.17 33.19
CA GLY A 259 30.48 2.41 33.65
C GLY A 259 30.41 3.60 32.67
N GLN A 260 29.53 3.56 31.67
CA GLN A 260 29.37 4.61 30.66
C GLN A 260 27.92 5.04 30.56
N PHE A 261 27.67 6.31 30.86
CA PHE A 261 26.39 6.97 30.68
C PHE A 261 26.09 7.08 29.18
N PHE A 262 25.12 6.31 28.68
CA PHE A 262 24.54 6.54 27.37
C PHE A 262 23.41 7.58 27.49
N LEU A 263 23.61 8.73 26.87
CA LEU A 263 22.54 9.68 26.57
C LEU A 263 21.56 8.99 25.63
N ILE A 264 20.27 8.96 25.97
CA ILE A 264 19.20 8.49 25.09
C ILE A 264 19.09 9.49 23.93
N PRO A 265 19.36 9.11 22.67
CA PRO A 265 19.01 9.97 21.55
C PRO A 265 17.51 9.77 21.29
N TYR A 266 16.71 10.76 21.64
CA TYR A 266 15.40 10.93 21.01
C TYR A 266 15.66 11.54 19.63
N LEU A 267 15.58 10.69 18.58
CA LEU A 267 15.14 10.91 17.20
C LEU A 267 15.70 9.82 16.28
#